data_AF-A0A6I1FKD4-F1
#
_entry.id   AF-A0A6I1FKD4-F1
#
_cell.length_a   1.000
_cell.length_b   1.000
_cell.length_c   1.000
_cell.angle_alpha   90.00
_cell.angle_beta   90.00
_cell.angle_gamma   90.00
#
_symmetry.space_group_name_H-M   'P 1'
#
loop_
_entity.id
_entity.type
_entity.pdbx_description
1 polymer ?
#
loop_
_entity_poly.entity_id
_entity_poly.type
_entity_poly.pdbx_seq_one_letter_code
_entity_poly.pdbx_strand_id
1 'polypeptide(L)'
;MISGTPPLGTLLLIYFLVQSSFGCKCEYIVLDLKSPLQYEEVSMLKKKALFTVPFSILLIAVIVTSFFLLNIRPDTSNVSQAQKLSEYSKPAVVRVIDYAVVEWQFNDYFPEVDALLQEIDYQTLIGGSGSGAIISSDGYIVTNAHVVEGSKMEEADLANAAFEQLVTIVAEHFQVDYNEAYDYMVEYTQYTKVTKVLKVILPGGDVLDGEVKSYGAPINEGKDAAVLKIEGKNLPTLPLGNSETIADQDNIWVIGYPAAAESELLSPDSSLESSMNAGQISATSKKTEQGSPVIQLNAASTHGNSGGPVINEKGEVIGLLTFRGDTVNGQEVQGFNFAVPVNTVKEFVNQAGAKNTSSRTDKLFKEGLILYWGGYYKNALEKFEAVERIFPNHSEVKQYISNSEKKIDDSKILWSDYQTLFYIVDGVAGLLIILLMVFTFVIKPKQPKLAAATNSDPATPNENIIPDLNGDGKSDMQDVLIALKKQQDEEKKKE
;
A
#
# COMPACT_ATOMS: atom_id res chain seq x y z
N MET A 1 4.35 20.55 26.93
CA MET A 1 5.38 21.55 26.56
C MET A 1 6.50 20.84 25.83
N ILE A 2 6.88 21.33 24.65
CA ILE A 2 8.22 21.29 24.02
C ILE A 2 8.05 21.96 22.64
N SER A 3 9.02 22.77 22.22
CA SER A 3 8.94 23.62 21.02
C SER A 3 9.52 22.93 19.78
N GLY A 4 8.78 22.94 18.67
CA GLY A 4 9.19 22.34 17.40
C GLY A 4 8.56 23.02 16.19
N THR A 5 8.89 24.30 15.96
CA THR A 5 8.45 25.03 14.76
C THR A 5 9.20 24.52 13.52
N PRO A 6 8.52 24.17 12.41
CA PRO A 6 9.19 23.84 11.16
C PRO A 6 9.91 25.07 10.58
N PRO A 7 11.07 24.92 9.92
CA PRO A 7 11.86 26.04 9.45
C PRO A 7 11.22 26.74 8.23
N LEU A 8 11.18 28.07 8.25
CA LEU A 8 10.63 28.92 7.17
C LEU A 8 11.52 28.99 5.90
N GLY A 9 12.33 27.96 5.64
CA GLY A 9 13.48 28.03 4.74
C GLY A 9 13.18 27.88 3.24
N THR A 10 12.11 27.17 2.88
CA THR A 10 11.94 26.67 1.50
C THR A 10 11.38 27.70 0.50
N LEU A 11 10.62 28.72 0.97
CA LEU A 11 10.09 29.76 0.08
C LEU A 11 11.14 30.79 -0.36
N LEU A 12 12.19 31.03 0.44
CA LEU A 12 13.21 32.03 0.09
C LEU A 12 14.16 31.58 -1.04
N LEU A 13 14.34 30.26 -1.22
CA LEU A 13 15.29 29.73 -2.19
C LEU A 13 14.91 30.04 -3.65
N ILE A 14 13.60 30.07 -3.95
CA ILE A 14 13.10 30.38 -5.30
C ILE A 14 13.35 31.85 -5.65
N TYR A 15 13.26 32.76 -4.68
CA TYR A 15 13.53 34.18 -4.89
C TYR A 15 15.03 34.46 -5.14
N PHE A 16 15.93 33.65 -4.56
CA PHE A 16 17.38 33.78 -4.76
C PHE A 16 17.93 33.04 -5.99
N LEU A 17 17.39 31.87 -6.36
CA LEU A 17 17.89 31.12 -7.54
C LEU A 17 17.56 31.83 -8.87
N VAL A 18 16.45 32.56 -8.95
CA VAL A 18 16.13 33.40 -10.12
C VAL A 18 17.06 34.62 -10.24
N GLN A 19 17.69 35.06 -9.14
CA GLN A 19 18.69 36.13 -9.14
C GLN A 19 20.11 35.66 -9.52
N SER A 20 20.45 34.38 -9.36
CA SER A 20 21.82 33.88 -9.54
C SER A 20 22.10 33.17 -10.87
N SER A 21 21.07 32.65 -11.56
CA SER A 21 21.25 31.90 -12.83
C SER A 21 21.51 32.78 -14.06
N PHE A 22 21.30 34.10 -14.00
CA PHE A 22 21.67 35.03 -15.07
C PHE A 22 22.88 35.87 -14.68
N GLY A 23 24.07 35.27 -14.81
CA GLY A 23 25.37 35.91 -14.66
C GLY A 23 25.71 36.91 -15.78
N CYS A 24 24.83 37.88 -16.02
CA CYS A 24 25.07 38.99 -16.95
C CYS A 24 25.36 40.26 -16.15
N LYS A 25 26.45 40.96 -16.48
CA LYS A 25 26.77 42.24 -15.85
C LYS A 25 25.64 43.23 -16.10
N CYS A 26 25.20 43.94 -15.05
CA CYS A 26 24.43 45.18 -15.19
C CYS A 26 25.36 46.31 -15.65
N GLU A 27 25.85 46.20 -16.88
CA GLU A 27 26.40 47.32 -17.61
C GLU A 27 25.22 48.28 -17.87
N TYR A 28 25.28 49.48 -17.29
CA TYR A 28 24.24 50.49 -17.50
C TYR A 28 24.31 50.96 -18.95
N ILE A 29 23.53 50.31 -19.83
CA ILE A 29 23.24 50.81 -21.17
C ILE A 29 22.42 52.09 -20.98
N VAL A 30 23.13 53.21 -20.87
CA VAL A 30 22.57 54.55 -21.01
C VAL A 30 22.08 54.65 -22.45
N LEU A 31 20.79 54.39 -22.64
CA LEU A 31 20.13 54.62 -23.92
C LEU A 31 20.16 56.13 -24.18
N ASP A 32 21.11 56.54 -25.02
CA ASP A 32 21.19 57.87 -25.62
C ASP A 32 19.96 58.08 -26.52
N LEU A 33 18.89 58.58 -25.90
CA LEU A 33 17.54 58.71 -26.46
C LEU A 33 17.47 59.84 -27.48
N LYS A 34 18.09 59.62 -28.64
CA LYS A 34 18.29 60.58 -29.75
C LYS A 34 17.01 61.11 -30.43
N SER A 35 15.82 60.79 -29.93
CA SER A 35 14.57 61.46 -30.31
C SER A 35 13.46 61.28 -29.27
N PRO A 36 12.51 62.24 -29.14
CA PRO A 36 11.35 62.09 -28.25
C PRO A 36 10.47 60.87 -28.59
N LEU A 37 10.45 60.43 -29.86
CA LEU A 37 9.71 59.25 -30.31
C LEU A 37 10.17 57.95 -29.61
N GLN A 38 11.46 57.78 -29.33
CA GLN A 38 11.95 56.61 -28.60
C GLN A 38 11.58 56.63 -27.11
N TYR A 39 11.45 57.83 -26.52
CA TYR A 39 10.98 57.96 -25.14
C TYR A 39 9.51 57.53 -25.01
N GLU A 40 8.67 57.87 -25.99
CA GLU A 40 7.27 57.39 -26.04
C GLU A 40 7.17 55.86 -26.22
N GLU A 41 7.91 55.24 -27.16
CA GLU A 41 7.87 53.78 -27.33
C GLU A 41 8.30 53.04 -26.04
N VAL A 42 9.37 53.47 -25.37
CA VAL A 42 9.85 52.87 -24.11
C VAL A 42 8.85 53.12 -22.96
N SER A 43 8.25 54.30 -22.88
CA SER A 43 7.20 54.63 -21.90
C SER A 43 5.96 53.75 -22.08
N MET A 44 5.54 53.53 -23.33
CA MET A 44 4.37 52.70 -23.64
C MET A 44 4.62 51.22 -23.40
N LEU A 45 5.82 50.71 -23.72
CA LEU A 45 6.25 49.34 -23.38
C LEU A 45 6.25 49.10 -21.87
N LYS A 46 6.81 50.03 -21.07
CA LYS A 46 6.75 49.96 -19.60
C LYS A 46 5.31 49.93 -19.09
N LYS A 47 4.42 50.77 -19.63
CA LYS A 47 2.98 50.76 -19.26
C LYS A 47 2.26 49.47 -19.63
N LYS A 48 2.55 48.84 -20.79
CA LYS A 48 1.98 47.53 -21.14
C LYS A 48 2.47 46.43 -20.20
N ALA A 49 3.79 46.33 -20.01
CA ALA A 49 4.42 45.31 -19.17
C ALA A 49 3.94 45.36 -17.71
N LEU A 50 3.66 46.57 -17.19
CA LEU A 50 3.11 46.78 -15.85
C LEU A 50 1.80 46.01 -15.58
N PHE A 51 0.99 45.75 -16.60
CA PHE A 51 -0.25 44.95 -16.47
C PHE A 51 -0.06 43.50 -16.91
N THR A 52 0.69 43.24 -17.99
CA THR A 52 0.76 41.88 -18.55
C THR A 52 1.71 40.96 -17.79
N VAL A 53 2.75 41.47 -17.13
CA VAL A 53 3.64 40.68 -16.26
C VAL A 53 2.90 40.14 -15.03
N PRO A 54 2.24 40.95 -14.16
CA PRO A 54 1.55 40.41 -12.98
C PRO A 54 0.39 39.46 -13.34
N PHE A 55 -0.34 39.72 -14.44
CA PHE A 55 -1.39 38.80 -14.89
C PHE A 55 -0.82 37.48 -15.41
N SER A 56 0.30 37.50 -16.12
CA SER A 56 0.99 36.27 -16.55
C SER A 56 1.52 35.48 -15.35
N ILE A 57 2.06 36.15 -14.33
CA ILE A 57 2.49 35.52 -13.07
C ILE A 57 1.29 34.88 -12.35
N LEU A 58 0.13 35.54 -12.30
CA LEU A 58 -1.08 34.97 -11.72
C LEU A 58 -1.54 33.70 -12.47
N LEU A 59 -1.54 33.71 -13.80
CA LEU A 59 -1.89 32.53 -14.61
C LEU A 59 -0.88 31.39 -14.46
N ILE A 60 0.41 31.69 -14.34
CA ILE A 60 1.44 30.69 -14.02
C ILE A 60 1.21 30.12 -12.61
N ALA A 61 0.84 30.95 -11.64
CA ALA A 61 0.53 30.51 -10.28
C ALA A 61 -0.69 29.57 -10.25
N VAL A 62 -1.73 29.82 -11.06
CA VAL A 62 -2.84 28.87 -11.26
C VAL A 62 -2.32 27.52 -11.74
N ILE A 63 -1.55 27.46 -12.84
CA ILE A 63 -1.02 26.21 -13.41
C ILE A 63 -0.13 25.46 -12.41
N VAL A 64 0.70 26.18 -11.64
CA VAL A 64 1.54 25.59 -10.58
C VAL A 64 0.69 25.05 -9.43
N THR A 65 -0.39 25.73 -9.05
CA THR A 65 -1.36 25.23 -8.06
C THR A 65 -2.12 24.00 -8.57
N SER A 66 -2.61 24.00 -9.82
CA SER A 66 -3.21 22.83 -10.49
C SER A 66 -2.27 21.62 -10.43
N PHE A 67 -1.01 21.81 -10.85
CA PHE A 67 0.01 20.76 -10.79
C PHE A 67 0.27 20.27 -9.36
N PHE A 68 0.33 21.15 -8.37
CA PHE A 68 0.54 20.75 -6.98
C PHE A 68 -0.65 19.93 -6.44
N LEU A 69 -1.88 20.43 -6.62
CA LEU A 69 -3.11 19.75 -6.17
C LEU A 69 -3.26 18.35 -6.80
N LEU A 70 -2.97 18.21 -8.09
CA LEU A 70 -3.01 16.92 -8.80
C LEU A 70 -1.93 15.92 -8.35
N ASN A 71 -0.89 16.38 -7.66
CA ASN A 71 0.16 15.51 -7.11
C ASN A 71 0.00 15.22 -5.60
N ILE A 72 -1.04 15.73 -4.94
CA ILE A 72 -1.37 15.36 -3.55
C ILE A 72 -1.76 13.89 -3.52
N ARG A 73 -1.06 13.12 -2.67
CA ARG A 73 -1.35 11.70 -2.42
C ARG A 73 -1.99 11.52 -1.04
N PRO A 74 -2.75 10.43 -0.81
CA PRO A 74 -3.18 10.07 0.53
C PRO A 74 -2.00 9.83 1.47
N ASP A 75 -1.95 10.58 2.57
CA ASP A 75 -0.98 10.38 3.63
C ASP A 75 -1.40 9.18 4.50
N THR A 76 -0.49 8.23 4.69
CA THR A 76 -0.71 7.04 5.53
C THR A 76 0.37 6.88 6.59
N SER A 77 1.11 7.96 6.90
CA SER A 77 2.20 7.99 7.90
C SER A 77 1.73 7.72 9.33
N ASN A 78 0.44 7.96 9.61
CA ASN A 78 -0.26 7.63 10.83
C ASN A 78 -0.50 6.13 11.06
N VAL A 79 -0.36 5.29 10.04
CA VAL A 79 -0.64 3.84 10.12
C VAL A 79 0.67 3.05 10.08
N SER A 80 0.87 2.17 11.08
CA SER A 80 2.08 1.37 11.23
C SER A 80 2.22 0.30 10.13
N GLN A 81 3.45 -0.10 9.80
CA GLN A 81 3.68 -1.12 8.77
C GLN A 81 3.04 -2.47 9.16
N ALA A 82 3.08 -2.84 10.44
CA ALA A 82 2.42 -4.05 10.94
C ALA A 82 0.89 -4.02 10.73
N GLN A 83 0.24 -2.87 10.95
CA GLN A 83 -1.20 -2.73 10.66
C GLN A 83 -1.47 -2.86 9.15
N LYS A 84 -0.66 -2.23 8.30
CA LYS A 84 -0.79 -2.35 6.83
C LYS A 84 -0.67 -3.80 6.40
N LEU A 85 0.34 -4.52 6.92
CA LEU A 85 0.56 -5.93 6.60
C LEU A 85 -0.60 -6.83 7.07
N SER A 86 -1.16 -6.59 8.27
CA SER A 86 -2.35 -7.30 8.76
C SER A 86 -3.53 -7.18 7.79
N GLU A 87 -3.94 -5.94 7.52
CA GLU A 87 -5.08 -5.59 6.67
C GLU A 87 -4.89 -6.05 5.22
N TYR A 88 -3.63 -6.10 4.75
CA TYR A 88 -3.28 -6.51 3.39
C TYR A 88 -3.15 -8.02 3.20
N SER A 89 -3.09 -8.80 4.29
CA SER A 89 -2.68 -10.21 4.24
C SER A 89 -3.67 -11.18 4.91
N LYS A 90 -4.29 -10.79 6.04
CA LYS A 90 -5.35 -11.59 6.71
C LYS A 90 -6.42 -12.15 5.77
N PRO A 91 -7.05 -11.37 4.86
CA PRO A 91 -8.14 -11.88 4.02
C PRO A 91 -7.72 -12.99 3.04
N ALA A 92 -6.42 -13.22 2.85
CA ALA A 92 -5.86 -14.26 2.00
C ALA A 92 -5.32 -15.49 2.77
N VAL A 93 -5.41 -15.50 4.11
CA VAL A 93 -5.03 -16.63 4.96
C VAL A 93 -6.28 -17.40 5.35
N VAL A 94 -6.24 -18.72 5.23
CA VAL A 94 -7.41 -19.60 5.41
C VAL A 94 -7.13 -20.64 6.49
N ARG A 95 -8.20 -21.14 7.13
CA ARG A 95 -8.10 -22.34 7.96
C ARG A 95 -8.28 -23.57 7.05
N VAL A 96 -7.42 -24.56 7.21
CA VAL A 96 -7.50 -25.85 6.52
C VAL A 96 -7.90 -26.90 7.56
N ILE A 97 -8.85 -27.76 7.22
CA ILE A 97 -9.38 -28.80 8.09
C ILE A 97 -9.40 -30.10 7.29
N ASP A 98 -8.65 -31.10 7.74
CA ASP A 98 -8.53 -32.41 7.10
C ASP A 98 -8.80 -33.51 8.14
N TYR A 99 -9.88 -34.25 7.96
CA TYR A 99 -10.26 -35.34 8.87
C TYR A 99 -10.89 -36.50 8.13
N ALA A 100 -10.90 -37.67 8.78
CA ALA A 100 -11.68 -38.81 8.39
C ALA A 100 -12.70 -39.14 9.49
N VAL A 101 -13.96 -39.28 9.10
CA VAL A 101 -15.00 -39.90 9.94
C VAL A 101 -14.93 -41.40 9.71
N VAL A 102 -14.80 -42.20 10.77
CA VAL A 102 -14.81 -43.66 10.69
C VAL A 102 -16.07 -44.18 11.37
N GLU A 103 -16.92 -44.87 10.61
CA GLU A 103 -18.21 -45.40 11.05
C GLU A 103 -18.06 -46.86 11.51
N TRP A 104 -18.33 -47.12 12.79
CA TRP A 104 -18.16 -48.42 13.43
C TRP A 104 -19.44 -49.26 13.42
N GLN A 105 -19.29 -50.57 13.26
CA GLN A 105 -20.30 -51.55 13.65
C GLN A 105 -19.80 -52.28 14.90
N PHE A 106 -20.60 -52.25 15.95
CA PHE A 106 -20.41 -52.98 17.19
C PHE A 106 -21.34 -54.22 17.22
N ASN A 107 -20.85 -55.34 17.75
CA ASN A 107 -21.54 -56.64 17.70
C ASN A 107 -21.54 -57.41 19.03
N ASP A 108 -21.51 -56.72 20.18
CA ASP A 108 -21.59 -57.36 21.50
C ASP A 108 -22.97 -57.23 22.18
N TYR A 109 -23.11 -57.91 23.32
CA TYR A 109 -24.26 -57.92 24.21
C TYR A 109 -24.13 -57.04 25.46
N PHE A 110 -22.98 -56.39 25.73
CA PHE A 110 -22.78 -55.50 26.89
C PHE A 110 -23.39 -54.10 26.65
N PRO A 111 -24.59 -53.79 27.22
CA PRO A 111 -25.37 -52.65 26.77
C PRO A 111 -24.79 -51.28 27.16
N GLU A 112 -23.95 -51.23 28.20
CA GLU A 112 -23.32 -50.00 28.66
C GLU A 112 -22.30 -49.46 27.64
N VAL A 113 -21.54 -50.35 26.96
CA VAL A 113 -20.64 -49.93 25.88
C VAL A 113 -21.44 -49.51 24.66
N ASP A 114 -22.47 -50.26 24.28
CA ASP A 114 -23.35 -49.88 23.15
C ASP A 114 -23.99 -48.50 23.38
N ALA A 115 -24.43 -48.19 24.61
CA ALA A 115 -24.94 -46.87 24.97
C ALA A 115 -23.89 -45.75 24.81
N LEU A 116 -22.64 -45.97 25.22
CA LEU A 116 -21.54 -45.02 24.99
C LEU A 116 -21.26 -44.81 23.49
N LEU A 117 -21.33 -45.89 22.69
CA LEU A 117 -21.14 -45.79 21.25
C LEU A 117 -22.30 -45.04 20.56
N GLN A 118 -23.53 -45.15 21.07
CA GLN A 118 -24.67 -44.34 20.62
C GLN A 118 -24.48 -42.84 20.92
N GLU A 119 -23.84 -42.46 22.04
CA GLU A 119 -23.55 -41.05 22.34
C GLU A 119 -22.58 -40.39 21.34
N ILE A 120 -21.73 -41.18 20.67
CA ILE A 120 -20.82 -40.73 19.61
C ILE A 120 -21.29 -41.09 18.19
N ASP A 121 -22.58 -41.47 18.02
CA ASP A 121 -23.18 -41.88 16.73
C ASP A 121 -22.41 -43.01 16.01
N TYR A 122 -21.79 -43.91 16.80
CA TYR A 122 -20.83 -44.94 16.37
C TYR A 122 -19.70 -44.41 15.47
N GLN A 123 -19.24 -43.17 15.69
CA GLN A 123 -18.24 -42.50 14.86
C GLN A 123 -17.04 -42.01 15.69
N THR A 124 -15.84 -42.15 15.13
CA THR A 124 -14.65 -41.41 15.60
C THR A 124 -14.10 -40.52 14.49
N LEU A 125 -13.59 -39.34 14.89
CA LEU A 125 -13.08 -38.30 13.98
C LEU A 125 -11.58 -38.13 14.22
N ILE A 126 -10.77 -38.70 13.33
CA ILE A 126 -9.32 -38.47 13.33
C ILE A 126 -8.98 -37.38 12.32
N GLY A 127 -8.00 -36.55 12.62
CA GLY A 127 -7.54 -35.51 11.71
C GLY A 127 -6.89 -34.35 12.43
N GLY A 128 -6.82 -33.22 11.75
CA GLY A 128 -6.29 -31.99 12.31
C GLY A 128 -6.85 -30.73 11.65
N SER A 129 -6.44 -29.59 12.17
CA SER A 129 -6.62 -28.32 11.48
C SER A 129 -5.33 -27.53 11.48
N GLY A 130 -5.12 -26.79 10.39
CA GLY A 130 -3.98 -25.92 10.18
C GLY A 130 -4.40 -24.67 9.45
N SER A 131 -3.42 -24.01 8.87
CA SER A 131 -3.56 -22.76 8.12
C SER A 131 -3.07 -22.94 6.68
N GLY A 132 -3.45 -22.01 5.81
CA GLY A 132 -2.92 -21.94 4.45
C GLY A 132 -2.97 -20.51 3.90
N ALA A 133 -2.29 -20.28 2.79
CA ALA A 133 -2.31 -19.00 2.07
C ALA A 133 -2.87 -19.15 0.67
N ILE A 134 -3.89 -18.37 0.31
CA ILE A 134 -4.36 -18.27 -1.07
C ILE A 134 -3.30 -17.52 -1.89
N ILE A 135 -2.78 -18.18 -2.93
CA ILE A 135 -1.74 -17.63 -3.81
C ILE A 135 -2.29 -17.24 -5.18
N SER A 136 -3.54 -17.58 -5.50
CA SER A 136 -4.15 -17.27 -6.79
C SER A 136 -5.63 -16.97 -6.66
N SER A 137 -6.08 -15.96 -7.40
CA SER A 137 -7.45 -15.43 -7.35
C SER A 137 -8.53 -16.37 -7.88
N ASP A 138 -8.14 -17.52 -8.44
CA ASP A 138 -8.96 -18.66 -8.88
C ASP A 138 -8.91 -19.88 -7.92
N GLY A 139 -8.30 -19.74 -6.74
CA GLY A 139 -8.46 -20.67 -5.62
C GLY A 139 -7.32 -21.65 -5.37
N TYR A 140 -6.11 -21.39 -5.84
CA TYR A 140 -4.93 -22.16 -5.41
C TYR A 140 -4.42 -21.67 -4.04
N ILE A 141 -4.22 -22.61 -3.13
CA ILE A 141 -3.74 -22.39 -1.75
C ILE A 141 -2.45 -23.19 -1.52
N VAL A 142 -1.52 -22.64 -0.75
CA VAL A 142 -0.35 -23.36 -0.22
C VAL A 142 -0.52 -23.63 1.27
N THR A 143 -0.08 -24.80 1.73
CA THR A 143 -0.05 -25.22 3.14
C THR A 143 1.04 -26.29 3.33
N ASN A 144 1.22 -26.83 4.54
CA ASN A 144 2.13 -27.94 4.78
C ASN A 144 1.53 -29.28 4.35
N ALA A 145 2.34 -30.34 4.30
CA ALA A 145 1.86 -31.68 3.94
C ALA A 145 1.10 -32.32 5.11
N HIS A 146 1.65 -32.27 6.32
CA HIS A 146 1.02 -32.84 7.52
C HIS A 146 -0.35 -32.22 7.86
N VAL A 147 -0.67 -31.03 7.32
CA VAL A 147 -1.98 -30.36 7.47
C VAL A 147 -3.07 -31.01 6.59
N VAL A 148 -2.68 -31.80 5.58
CA VAL A 148 -3.59 -32.47 4.62
C VAL A 148 -3.20 -33.92 4.34
N GLU A 149 -2.65 -34.58 5.36
CA GLU A 149 -2.13 -35.94 5.31
C GLU A 149 -3.22 -37.00 5.43
N GLY A 150 -4.30 -36.76 6.18
CA GLY A 150 -5.43 -37.68 6.28
C GLY A 150 -6.14 -37.90 4.95
N SER A 151 -6.19 -36.87 4.10
CA SER A 151 -6.59 -36.94 2.70
C SER A 151 -5.68 -37.83 1.81
N LYS A 152 -4.50 -38.23 2.29
CA LYS A 152 -3.50 -39.03 1.55
C LYS A 152 -3.19 -40.40 2.16
N MET A 153 -3.41 -40.61 3.45
CA MET A 153 -3.33 -41.93 4.10
C MET A 153 -4.29 -42.95 3.50
N GLU A 154 -3.98 -44.25 3.62
CA GLU A 154 -4.92 -45.32 3.24
C GLU A 154 -6.07 -45.44 4.25
N GLU A 155 -7.22 -45.93 3.81
CA GLU A 155 -8.41 -46.04 4.68
C GLU A 155 -8.19 -46.98 5.89
N ALA A 156 -7.32 -47.98 5.74
CA ALA A 156 -6.92 -48.85 6.85
C ALA A 156 -6.09 -48.12 7.91
N ASP A 157 -5.16 -47.24 7.52
CA ASP A 157 -4.33 -46.49 8.47
C ASP A 157 -5.17 -45.46 9.26
N LEU A 158 -6.12 -44.84 8.57
CA LEU A 158 -7.12 -43.95 9.17
C LEU A 158 -8.02 -44.71 10.15
N ALA A 159 -8.52 -45.88 9.76
CA ALA A 159 -9.34 -46.73 10.63
C ALA A 159 -8.57 -47.23 11.86
N ASN A 160 -7.28 -47.59 11.71
CA ASN A 160 -6.42 -47.98 12.83
C ASN A 160 -6.24 -46.82 13.82
N ALA A 161 -5.88 -45.62 13.34
CA ALA A 161 -5.76 -44.44 14.20
C ALA A 161 -7.09 -44.07 14.89
N ALA A 162 -8.22 -44.28 14.19
CA ALA A 162 -9.56 -44.06 14.71
C ALA A 162 -10.01 -45.12 15.72
N PHE A 163 -9.45 -46.33 15.65
CA PHE A 163 -9.65 -47.40 16.61
C PHE A 163 -8.92 -47.12 17.93
N GLU A 164 -7.66 -46.67 17.90
CA GLU A 164 -6.93 -46.30 19.12
C GLU A 164 -7.65 -45.18 19.90
N GLN A 165 -8.25 -44.20 19.19
CA GLN A 165 -9.12 -43.20 19.82
C GLN A 165 -10.40 -43.81 20.41
N LEU A 166 -11.05 -44.75 19.71
CA LEU A 166 -12.24 -45.43 20.19
C LEU A 166 -11.95 -46.22 21.49
N VAL A 167 -10.83 -46.94 21.52
CA VAL A 167 -10.34 -47.65 22.71
C VAL A 167 -10.05 -46.67 23.84
N THR A 168 -9.44 -45.51 23.56
CA THR A 168 -9.20 -44.46 24.55
C THR A 168 -10.51 -43.98 25.20
N ILE A 169 -11.53 -43.66 24.38
CA ILE A 169 -12.85 -43.21 24.87
C ILE A 169 -13.50 -44.24 25.79
N VAL A 170 -13.45 -45.53 25.41
CA VAL A 170 -13.98 -46.63 26.24
C VAL A 170 -13.16 -46.80 27.53
N ALA A 171 -11.83 -46.80 27.45
CA ALA A 171 -10.96 -46.97 28.60
C ALA A 171 -11.15 -45.85 29.65
N GLU A 172 -11.22 -44.60 29.20
CA GLU A 172 -11.43 -43.44 30.09
C GLU A 172 -12.85 -43.43 30.70
N HIS A 173 -13.89 -43.75 29.93
CA HIS A 173 -15.27 -43.77 30.43
C HIS A 173 -15.47 -44.85 31.51
N PHE A 174 -15.01 -46.07 31.26
CA PHE A 174 -15.17 -47.20 32.19
C PHE A 174 -14.06 -47.31 33.25
N GLN A 175 -13.01 -46.48 33.15
CA GLN A 175 -11.86 -46.44 34.06
C GLN A 175 -11.11 -47.78 34.16
N VAL A 176 -10.98 -48.46 33.01
CA VAL A 176 -10.27 -49.75 32.84
C VAL A 176 -8.87 -49.54 32.26
N ASP A 177 -8.06 -50.59 32.22
CA ASP A 177 -6.75 -50.50 31.54
C ASP A 177 -6.92 -50.37 30.02
N TYR A 178 -6.02 -49.63 29.36
CA TYR A 178 -6.07 -49.44 27.90
C TYR A 178 -6.04 -50.77 27.14
N ASN A 179 -5.24 -51.73 27.58
CA ASN A 179 -5.08 -53.02 26.91
C ASN A 179 -6.33 -53.91 27.14
N GLU A 180 -6.99 -53.78 28.30
CA GLU A 180 -8.26 -54.47 28.59
C GLU A 180 -9.40 -53.94 27.71
N ALA A 181 -9.48 -52.62 27.52
CA ALA A 181 -10.38 -52.01 26.55
C ALA A 181 -10.02 -52.39 25.10
N TYR A 182 -8.72 -52.47 24.76
CA TYR A 182 -8.25 -52.82 23.41
C TYR A 182 -8.64 -54.26 23.03
N ASP A 183 -8.28 -55.24 23.86
CA ASP A 183 -8.54 -56.67 23.63
C ASP A 183 -10.05 -56.96 23.52
N TYR A 184 -10.88 -56.22 24.25
CA TYR A 184 -12.33 -56.29 24.12
C TYR A 184 -12.84 -55.61 22.83
N MET A 185 -12.47 -54.36 22.57
CA MET A 185 -13.00 -53.62 21.42
C MET A 185 -12.57 -54.23 20.07
N VAL A 186 -11.42 -54.91 20.01
CA VAL A 186 -10.93 -55.57 18.79
C VAL A 186 -11.63 -56.90 18.50
N GLU A 187 -12.31 -57.51 19.49
CA GLU A 187 -13.17 -58.69 19.28
C GLU A 187 -14.55 -58.30 18.74
N TYR A 188 -15.11 -57.15 19.18
CA TYR A 188 -16.52 -56.80 18.94
C TYR A 188 -16.78 -55.63 17.98
N THR A 189 -15.76 -54.86 17.55
CA THR A 189 -15.92 -53.79 16.55
C THR A 189 -15.33 -54.13 15.19
N GLN A 190 -15.90 -53.54 14.14
CA GLN A 190 -15.29 -53.41 12.82
C GLN A 190 -15.66 -52.05 12.22
N TYR A 191 -14.75 -51.40 11.49
CA TYR A 191 -15.14 -50.23 10.70
C TYR A 191 -15.95 -50.68 9.47
N THR A 192 -16.94 -49.88 9.10
CA THR A 192 -17.83 -50.15 7.96
C THR A 192 -17.58 -49.19 6.80
N LYS A 193 -17.14 -47.96 7.10
CA LYS A 193 -16.92 -46.89 6.15
C LYS A 193 -15.95 -45.86 6.71
N VAL A 194 -15.09 -45.34 5.84
CA VAL A 194 -14.18 -44.22 6.12
C VAL A 194 -14.56 -43.07 5.19
N THR A 195 -14.89 -41.91 5.76
CA THR A 195 -15.30 -40.72 5.01
C THR A 195 -14.25 -39.62 5.19
N LYS A 196 -13.34 -39.49 4.22
CA LYS A 196 -12.33 -38.40 4.16
C LYS A 196 -13.00 -37.05 3.85
N VAL A 197 -12.65 -36.00 4.58
CA VAL A 197 -13.22 -34.65 4.46
C VAL A 197 -12.12 -33.60 4.55
N LEU A 198 -11.83 -32.95 3.42
CA LEU A 198 -10.93 -31.80 3.33
C LEU A 198 -11.73 -30.53 3.07
N LYS A 199 -11.79 -29.64 4.06
CA LYS A 199 -12.43 -28.32 3.97
C LYS A 199 -11.42 -27.19 4.13
N VAL A 200 -11.74 -26.08 3.49
CA VAL A 200 -11.08 -24.79 3.68
C VAL A 200 -12.12 -23.79 4.16
N ILE A 201 -11.84 -23.11 5.27
CA ILE A 201 -12.68 -22.02 5.78
C ILE A 201 -11.98 -20.69 5.45
N LEU A 202 -12.69 -19.81 4.73
CA LEU A 202 -12.23 -18.46 4.45
C LEU A 202 -12.48 -17.53 5.66
N PRO A 203 -11.70 -16.46 5.84
CA PRO A 203 -11.91 -15.44 6.88
C PRO A 203 -13.35 -14.87 6.95
N GLY A 204 -14.07 -14.86 5.83
CA GLY A 204 -15.48 -14.43 5.78
C GLY A 204 -16.52 -15.46 6.22
N GLY A 205 -16.10 -16.65 6.67
CA GLY A 205 -16.97 -17.75 7.09
C GLY A 205 -17.41 -18.72 5.98
N ASP A 206 -17.00 -18.51 4.72
CA ASP A 206 -17.29 -19.46 3.63
C ASP A 206 -16.52 -20.78 3.86
N VAL A 207 -17.24 -21.90 3.87
CA VAL A 207 -16.67 -23.25 3.97
C VAL A 207 -16.72 -23.92 2.59
N LEU A 208 -15.55 -24.31 2.08
CA LEU A 208 -15.37 -24.83 0.72
C LEU A 208 -14.66 -26.19 0.73
N ASP A 209 -14.99 -27.05 -0.24
CA ASP A 209 -14.27 -28.29 -0.50
C ASP A 209 -12.89 -28.02 -1.09
N GLY A 210 -11.87 -28.64 -0.50
CA GLY A 210 -10.47 -28.57 -0.96
C GLY A 210 -10.03 -29.85 -1.69
N GLU A 211 -9.23 -29.69 -2.74
CA GLU A 211 -8.62 -30.81 -3.45
C GLU A 211 -7.08 -30.68 -3.48
N VAL A 212 -6.34 -31.68 -2.99
CA VAL A 212 -4.87 -31.67 -2.96
C VAL A 212 -4.28 -31.91 -4.35
N LYS A 213 -3.80 -30.85 -5.01
CA LYS A 213 -3.22 -30.86 -6.37
C LYS A 213 -1.75 -31.26 -6.44
N SER A 214 -0.99 -31.05 -5.38
CA SER A 214 0.37 -31.58 -5.23
C SER A 214 0.70 -31.76 -3.75
N TYR A 215 1.51 -32.77 -3.42
CA TYR A 215 1.86 -33.17 -2.06
C TYR A 215 3.31 -33.68 -2.04
N GLY A 216 4.13 -33.16 -1.13
CA GLY A 216 5.40 -33.78 -0.73
C GLY A 216 5.23 -34.49 0.62
N ALA A 217 6.09 -35.45 0.95
CA ALA A 217 6.04 -36.08 2.27
C ALA A 217 6.30 -35.07 3.41
N PRO A 218 5.78 -35.31 4.64
CA PRO A 218 5.97 -34.45 5.81
C PRO A 218 7.43 -34.27 6.21
N ILE A 219 7.69 -33.43 7.22
CA ILE A 219 9.04 -32.83 7.42
C ILE A 219 10.11 -33.83 7.90
N ASN A 220 9.70 -34.96 8.44
CA ASN A 220 10.53 -36.12 8.81
C ASN A 220 10.95 -36.99 7.61
N GLU A 221 10.30 -36.85 6.45
CA GLU A 221 10.48 -37.73 5.28
C GLU A 221 10.71 -36.98 3.96
N GLY A 222 10.37 -35.69 3.91
CA GLY A 222 10.37 -34.90 2.69
C GLY A 222 10.50 -33.41 2.91
N LYS A 223 9.58 -32.64 2.30
CA LYS A 223 9.66 -31.17 2.19
C LYS A 223 8.45 -30.45 2.81
N ASP A 224 7.49 -31.21 3.33
CA ASP A 224 6.31 -30.72 4.06
C ASP A 224 5.56 -29.57 3.38
N ALA A 225 5.24 -29.73 2.10
CA ALA A 225 4.50 -28.73 1.35
C ALA A 225 3.41 -29.38 0.49
N ALA A 226 2.23 -28.78 0.52
CA ALA A 226 1.07 -29.16 -0.30
C ALA A 226 0.46 -27.93 -0.99
N VAL A 227 -0.21 -28.19 -2.10
CA VAL A 227 -1.00 -27.19 -2.83
C VAL A 227 -2.42 -27.70 -2.98
N LEU A 228 -3.38 -26.89 -2.54
CA LEU A 228 -4.81 -27.19 -2.64
C LEU A 228 -5.46 -26.35 -3.74
N LYS A 229 -6.60 -26.82 -4.23
CA LYS A 229 -7.55 -26.05 -5.04
C LYS A 229 -8.90 -26.00 -4.34
N ILE A 230 -9.46 -24.80 -4.23
CA ILE A 230 -10.88 -24.54 -3.89
C ILE A 230 -11.55 -23.87 -5.09
N GLU A 231 -12.88 -23.95 -5.20
CA GLU A 231 -13.61 -23.19 -6.21
C GLU A 231 -13.89 -21.75 -5.76
N GLY A 232 -13.60 -20.78 -6.63
CA GLY A 232 -13.74 -19.36 -6.34
C GLY A 232 -13.17 -18.46 -7.43
N LYS A 233 -13.49 -17.15 -7.37
CA LYS A 233 -13.01 -16.11 -8.30
C LYS A 233 -12.87 -14.79 -7.57
N ASN A 234 -11.83 -14.02 -7.91
CA ASN A 234 -11.44 -12.81 -7.17
C ASN A 234 -11.18 -13.06 -5.68
N LEU A 235 -10.80 -14.28 -5.29
CA LEU A 235 -10.34 -14.57 -3.93
C LEU A 235 -9.17 -13.62 -3.58
N PRO A 236 -9.02 -13.14 -2.32
CA PRO A 236 -7.84 -12.39 -1.90
C PRO A 236 -6.56 -13.22 -2.02
N THR A 237 -5.39 -12.59 -2.22
CA THR A 237 -4.13 -13.33 -2.49
C THR A 237 -2.88 -12.74 -1.84
N LEU A 238 -1.92 -13.62 -1.51
CA LEU A 238 -0.56 -13.26 -1.14
C LEU A 238 0.44 -13.47 -2.29
N PRO A 239 1.36 -12.52 -2.54
CA PRO A 239 2.48 -12.73 -3.47
C PRO A 239 3.54 -13.65 -2.87
N LEU A 240 4.15 -14.51 -3.70
CA LEU A 240 5.22 -15.42 -3.28
C LEU A 240 6.61 -14.81 -3.52
N GLY A 241 7.28 -14.42 -2.43
CA GLY A 241 8.60 -13.80 -2.40
C GLY A 241 9.76 -14.75 -2.76
N ASN A 242 10.97 -14.44 -2.32
CA ASN A 242 12.15 -15.28 -2.58
C ASN A 242 12.89 -15.58 -1.27
N SER A 243 13.01 -16.86 -0.91
CA SER A 243 13.71 -17.30 0.30
C SER A 243 15.24 -17.34 0.18
N GLU A 244 15.80 -17.02 -0.99
CA GLU A 244 17.25 -16.83 -1.19
C GLU A 244 17.70 -15.36 -0.96
N THR A 245 16.74 -14.43 -0.82
CA THR A 245 17.02 -12.99 -0.63
C THR A 245 16.72 -12.48 0.79
N ILE A 246 16.43 -13.39 1.71
CA ILE A 246 16.20 -13.09 3.13
C ILE A 246 17.50 -13.26 3.93
N ALA A 247 17.63 -12.51 5.03
CA ALA A 247 18.78 -12.53 5.93
C ALA A 247 18.40 -12.90 7.36
N ASP A 248 19.37 -13.37 8.14
CA ASP A 248 19.21 -13.50 9.58
C ASP A 248 18.91 -12.10 10.19
N GLN A 249 17.98 -12.03 11.14
CA GLN A 249 17.40 -10.81 11.74
C GLN A 249 16.43 -9.99 10.87
N ASP A 250 16.08 -10.43 9.66
CA ASP A 250 14.94 -9.84 8.91
C ASP A 250 13.64 -9.94 9.73
N ASN A 251 12.87 -8.85 9.75
CA ASN A 251 11.56 -8.80 10.41
C ASN A 251 10.52 -9.59 9.60
N ILE A 252 9.80 -10.47 10.30
CA ILE A 252 8.79 -11.35 9.72
C ILE A 252 7.50 -11.34 10.54
N TRP A 253 6.40 -11.76 9.91
CA TRP A 253 5.14 -12.01 10.57
C TRP A 253 4.62 -13.39 10.16
N VAL A 254 4.15 -14.16 11.14
CA VAL A 254 3.46 -15.44 10.93
C VAL A 254 1.97 -15.18 11.08
N ILE A 255 1.18 -15.58 10.08
CA ILE A 255 -0.28 -15.45 10.11
C ILE A 255 -0.90 -16.85 10.08
N GLY A 256 -1.88 -17.11 10.96
CA GLY A 256 -2.52 -18.43 11.04
C GLY A 256 -3.65 -18.51 12.07
N TYR A 257 -4.33 -19.65 12.07
CA TYR A 257 -5.49 -20.00 12.88
C TYR A 257 -5.09 -20.86 14.08
N PRO A 258 -4.84 -20.28 15.27
CA PRO A 258 -4.37 -21.04 16.41
C PRO A 258 -5.52 -21.84 17.03
N ALA A 259 -5.37 -23.16 17.17
CA ALA A 259 -6.34 -24.02 17.86
C ALA A 259 -6.61 -23.57 19.32
N ALA A 260 -5.65 -22.88 19.94
CA ALA A 260 -5.81 -22.26 21.25
C ALA A 260 -6.82 -21.08 21.29
N ALA A 261 -7.31 -20.59 20.14
CA ALA A 261 -8.42 -19.63 20.06
C ALA A 261 -9.80 -20.31 20.06
N GLU A 262 -9.89 -21.63 20.14
CA GLU A 262 -11.14 -22.39 20.27
C GLU A 262 -11.56 -22.56 21.74
N SER A 263 -11.14 -21.63 22.60
CA SER A 263 -11.51 -21.61 24.03
C SER A 263 -12.98 -21.23 24.22
N GLU A 264 -13.68 -21.95 25.11
CA GLU A 264 -15.06 -21.66 25.53
C GLU A 264 -15.28 -20.23 26.06
N LEU A 265 -14.21 -19.50 26.38
CA LEU A 265 -14.24 -18.12 26.83
C LEU A 265 -14.34 -17.09 25.67
N LEU A 266 -14.23 -17.54 24.42
CA LEU A 266 -14.25 -16.71 23.21
C LEU A 266 -15.56 -16.91 22.43
N SER A 267 -15.96 -15.92 21.63
CA SER A 267 -17.14 -16.07 20.76
C SER A 267 -16.84 -17.03 19.60
N PRO A 268 -17.84 -17.77 19.08
CA PRO A 268 -17.66 -18.62 17.90
C PRO A 268 -17.03 -17.88 16.71
N ASP A 269 -17.42 -16.61 16.49
CA ASP A 269 -16.85 -15.74 15.45
C ASP A 269 -15.33 -15.51 15.60
N SER A 270 -14.79 -15.60 16.83
CA SER A 270 -13.34 -15.48 17.10
C SER A 270 -12.52 -16.60 16.43
N SER A 271 -13.15 -17.74 16.10
CA SER A 271 -12.48 -18.82 15.36
C SER A 271 -12.18 -18.47 13.89
N LEU A 272 -12.83 -17.43 13.34
CA LEU A 272 -12.60 -16.91 11.99
C LEU A 272 -11.52 -15.82 11.92
N GLU A 273 -11.12 -15.26 13.07
CA GLU A 273 -10.07 -14.26 13.18
C GLU A 273 -8.67 -14.89 13.28
N SER A 274 -7.88 -14.76 12.22
CA SER A 274 -6.49 -15.22 12.21
C SER A 274 -5.60 -14.43 13.18
N SER A 275 -4.67 -15.11 13.83
CA SER A 275 -3.58 -14.49 14.59
C SER A 275 -2.50 -13.94 13.64
N MET A 276 -1.79 -12.90 14.06
CA MET A 276 -0.64 -12.34 13.34
C MET A 276 0.49 -12.02 14.32
N ASN A 277 1.50 -12.88 14.35
CA ASN A 277 2.56 -12.82 15.34
C ASN A 277 3.85 -12.32 14.69
N ALA A 278 4.38 -11.20 15.18
CA ALA A 278 5.65 -10.64 14.72
C ALA A 278 6.85 -11.42 15.29
N GLY A 279 7.96 -11.40 14.56
CA GLY A 279 9.24 -11.92 15.00
C GLY A 279 10.33 -11.65 13.97
N GLN A 280 11.40 -12.43 14.03
CA GLN A 280 12.58 -12.30 13.18
C GLN A 280 13.09 -13.66 12.72
N ILE A 281 13.78 -13.67 11.58
CA ILE A 281 14.60 -14.81 11.15
C ILE A 281 15.76 -14.98 12.12
N SER A 282 15.92 -16.21 12.62
CA SER A 282 16.97 -16.61 13.55
C SER A 282 18.11 -17.37 12.88
N ALA A 283 17.82 -18.11 11.79
CA ALA A 283 18.82 -18.72 10.93
C ALA A 283 18.21 -19.13 9.58
N THR A 284 18.78 -18.65 8.49
CA THR A 284 18.39 -18.95 7.10
C THR A 284 18.88 -20.30 6.57
N SER A 285 19.99 -20.82 7.10
CA SER A 285 20.75 -21.92 6.50
C SER A 285 20.60 -23.28 7.19
N LYS A 286 19.49 -23.52 7.91
CA LYS A 286 19.24 -24.80 8.59
C LYS A 286 18.64 -25.86 7.67
N LYS A 287 18.76 -27.12 8.09
CA LYS A 287 18.26 -28.30 7.38
C LYS A 287 17.73 -29.35 8.35
N THR A 288 16.81 -30.18 7.89
CA THR A 288 16.44 -31.45 8.55
C THR A 288 17.56 -32.49 8.39
N GLU A 289 17.47 -33.63 9.08
CA GLU A 289 18.43 -34.74 8.94
C GLU A 289 18.45 -35.33 7.52
N GLN A 290 17.28 -35.31 6.87
CA GLN A 290 17.02 -35.70 5.48
C GLN A 290 17.60 -34.68 4.48
N GLY A 291 18.09 -33.53 4.96
CA GLY A 291 18.75 -32.49 4.18
C GLY A 291 17.82 -31.42 3.60
N SER A 292 16.52 -31.47 3.87
CA SER A 292 15.54 -30.47 3.43
C SER A 292 15.80 -29.11 4.10
N PRO A 293 15.83 -28.00 3.34
CA PRO A 293 16.12 -26.68 3.91
C PRO A 293 14.96 -26.15 4.76
N VAL A 294 15.28 -25.51 5.88
CA VAL A 294 14.30 -24.90 6.80
C VAL A 294 14.82 -23.55 7.32
N ILE A 295 13.91 -22.58 7.43
CA ILE A 295 14.18 -21.26 8.03
C ILE A 295 13.84 -21.36 9.52
N GLN A 296 14.78 -21.05 10.42
CA GLN A 296 14.47 -20.88 11.84
C GLN A 296 13.98 -19.44 12.10
N LEU A 297 12.91 -19.29 12.88
CA LEU A 297 12.30 -18.01 13.26
C LEU A 297 11.86 -18.00 14.73
N ASN A 298 11.74 -16.80 15.31
CA ASN A 298 11.38 -16.63 16.72
C ASN A 298 9.98 -16.06 17.01
N ALA A 299 9.15 -15.83 15.98
CA ALA A 299 7.77 -15.38 16.17
C ALA A 299 6.97 -16.41 16.97
N ALA A 300 6.15 -15.95 17.93
CA ALA A 300 5.28 -16.81 18.72
C ALA A 300 4.34 -17.63 17.81
N SER A 301 4.17 -18.91 18.11
CA SER A 301 3.38 -19.84 17.29
C SER A 301 2.80 -20.94 18.17
N THR A 302 1.57 -21.34 17.90
CA THR A 302 0.84 -22.42 18.60
C THR A 302 0.34 -23.46 17.58
N HIS A 303 -0.34 -24.51 18.04
CA HIS A 303 -0.93 -25.52 17.14
C HIS A 303 -2.04 -24.89 16.28
N GLY A 304 -2.24 -25.36 15.05
CA GLY A 304 -3.15 -24.75 14.06
C GLY A 304 -2.54 -23.63 13.19
N ASN A 305 -1.49 -22.93 13.68
CA ASN A 305 -0.76 -21.97 12.84
C ASN A 305 0.10 -22.65 11.74
N SER A 306 0.35 -23.95 11.84
CA SER A 306 1.13 -24.71 10.85
C SER A 306 0.46 -24.69 9.48
N GLY A 307 1.25 -24.62 8.41
CA GLY A 307 0.83 -24.30 7.05
C GLY A 307 0.59 -22.80 6.79
N GLY A 308 0.55 -21.98 7.84
CA GLY A 308 0.33 -20.54 7.75
C GLY A 308 1.53 -19.78 7.16
N PRO A 309 1.31 -18.71 6.38
CA PRO A 309 2.39 -17.98 5.73
C PRO A 309 3.26 -17.20 6.73
N VAL A 310 4.57 -17.31 6.52
CA VAL A 310 5.57 -16.38 7.03
C VAL A 310 5.78 -15.31 5.96
N ILE A 311 5.46 -14.06 6.27
CA ILE A 311 5.58 -12.91 5.35
C ILE A 311 6.70 -11.94 5.77
N ASN A 312 7.30 -11.28 4.78
CA ASN A 312 8.27 -10.20 4.99
C ASN A 312 7.61 -8.80 5.08
N GLU A 313 8.41 -7.75 5.26
CA GLU A 313 7.94 -6.35 5.39
C GLU A 313 7.12 -5.82 4.19
N LYS A 314 7.13 -6.50 3.04
CA LYS A 314 6.35 -6.13 1.85
C LYS A 314 5.03 -6.89 1.73
N GLY A 315 4.78 -7.88 2.59
CA GLY A 315 3.65 -8.81 2.47
C GLY A 315 3.90 -9.97 1.49
N GLU A 316 5.15 -10.24 1.12
CA GLU A 316 5.51 -11.41 0.31
C GLU A 316 5.72 -12.63 1.21
N VAL A 317 5.12 -13.78 0.87
CA VAL A 317 5.38 -15.06 1.56
C VAL A 317 6.83 -15.48 1.31
N ILE A 318 7.58 -15.72 2.38
CA ILE A 318 8.96 -16.22 2.36
C ILE A 318 9.08 -17.68 2.86
N GLY A 319 8.03 -18.20 3.49
CA GLY A 319 7.91 -19.61 3.87
C GLY A 319 6.56 -19.95 4.49
N LEU A 320 6.37 -21.20 4.89
CA LEU A 320 5.19 -21.68 5.64
C LEU A 320 5.65 -22.24 6.99
N LEU A 321 5.09 -21.75 8.10
CA LEU A 321 5.39 -22.26 9.44
C LEU A 321 5.01 -23.74 9.52
N THR A 322 5.94 -24.61 9.94
CA THR A 322 5.71 -26.07 10.02
C THR A 322 5.79 -26.56 11.47
N PHE A 323 6.99 -26.88 11.97
CA PHE A 323 7.24 -27.49 13.27
C PHE A 323 7.95 -26.54 14.25
N ARG A 324 7.96 -26.91 15.54
CA ARG A 324 8.79 -26.29 16.59
C ARG A 324 9.94 -27.22 16.95
N GLY A 325 11.03 -26.70 17.51
CA GLY A 325 12.05 -27.57 18.11
C GLY A 325 11.57 -28.24 19.40
N ASP A 326 12.32 -29.26 19.82
CA ASP A 326 11.98 -30.15 20.93
C ASP A 326 11.85 -29.43 22.28
N THR A 327 11.12 -30.06 23.20
CA THR A 327 11.06 -29.59 24.59
C THR A 327 12.40 -29.78 25.30
N VAL A 328 12.81 -28.79 26.09
CA VAL A 328 13.96 -28.91 26.99
C VAL A 328 13.44 -29.00 28.42
N ASN A 329 13.85 -30.05 29.15
CA ASN A 329 13.36 -30.36 30.50
C ASN A 329 11.82 -30.47 30.61
N GLY A 330 11.14 -30.94 29.56
CA GLY A 330 9.68 -31.03 29.52
C GLY A 330 8.96 -29.69 29.39
N GLN A 331 9.63 -28.64 28.88
CA GLN A 331 9.05 -27.34 28.56
C GLN A 331 9.33 -26.99 27.09
N GLU A 332 8.35 -26.43 26.38
CA GLU A 332 8.57 -25.94 25.02
C GLU A 332 9.58 -24.78 24.98
N VAL A 333 10.51 -24.82 24.02
CA VAL A 333 11.44 -23.71 23.79
C VAL A 333 10.75 -22.64 22.95
N GLN A 334 10.11 -21.68 23.62
CA GLN A 334 9.48 -20.53 22.95
C GLN A 334 10.50 -19.76 22.09
N GLY A 335 10.08 -19.35 20.90
CA GLY A 335 10.93 -18.64 19.93
C GLY A 335 11.89 -19.54 19.15
N PHE A 336 11.68 -20.85 19.13
CA PHE A 336 12.47 -21.81 18.34
C PHE A 336 11.57 -22.57 17.35
N ASN A 337 11.08 -21.85 16.34
CA ASN A 337 10.12 -22.33 15.34
C ASN A 337 10.77 -22.45 13.96
N PHE A 338 10.18 -23.28 13.08
CA PHE A 338 10.69 -23.54 11.74
C PHE A 338 9.66 -23.30 10.63
N ALA A 339 10.15 -22.91 9.46
CA ALA A 339 9.34 -22.72 8.26
C ALA A 339 9.96 -23.37 7.01
N VAL A 340 9.11 -23.95 6.17
CA VAL A 340 9.48 -24.45 4.83
C VAL A 340 9.72 -23.24 3.91
N PRO A 341 10.89 -23.12 3.25
CA PRO A 341 11.20 -21.95 2.42
C PRO A 341 10.26 -21.80 1.21
N VAL A 342 9.88 -20.58 0.84
CA VAL A 342 8.96 -20.35 -0.29
C VAL A 342 9.51 -20.87 -1.62
N ASN A 343 10.83 -20.93 -1.82
CA ASN A 343 11.39 -21.51 -3.04
C ASN A 343 11.17 -23.03 -3.11
N THR A 344 11.12 -23.72 -1.97
CA THR A 344 10.67 -25.12 -1.89
C THR A 344 9.18 -25.24 -2.15
N VAL A 345 8.34 -24.37 -1.57
CA VAL A 345 6.89 -24.35 -1.84
C VAL A 345 6.61 -24.13 -3.34
N LYS A 346 7.41 -23.28 -4.01
CA LYS A 346 7.32 -23.03 -5.46
C LYS A 346 7.56 -24.27 -6.32
N GLU A 347 8.31 -25.27 -5.85
CA GLU A 347 8.43 -26.57 -6.55
C GLU A 347 7.05 -27.22 -6.70
N PHE A 348 6.26 -27.25 -5.61
CA PHE A 348 4.93 -27.85 -5.55
C PHE A 348 3.88 -27.00 -6.27
N VAL A 349 3.95 -25.66 -6.16
CA VAL A 349 3.11 -24.73 -6.95
C VAL A 349 3.26 -25.00 -8.46
N ASN A 350 4.49 -25.24 -8.93
CA ASN A 350 4.74 -25.60 -10.33
C ASN A 350 4.21 -27.01 -10.67
N GLN A 351 4.35 -28.00 -9.78
CA GLN A 351 3.79 -29.36 -9.98
C GLN A 351 2.26 -29.35 -10.09
N ALA A 352 1.58 -28.55 -9.27
CA ALA A 352 0.12 -28.37 -9.30
C ALA A 352 -0.40 -27.61 -10.54
N GLY A 353 0.49 -27.17 -11.43
CA GLY A 353 0.16 -26.31 -12.59
C GLY A 353 -0.30 -24.89 -12.20
N ALA A 354 -0.15 -24.53 -10.93
CA ALA A 354 -0.65 -23.28 -10.35
C ALA A 354 0.24 -22.08 -10.74
N LYS A 355 -0.31 -20.87 -10.57
CA LYS A 355 0.42 -19.62 -10.77
C LYS A 355 0.09 -18.67 -9.63
N ASN A 356 1.09 -17.95 -9.13
CA ASN A 356 0.82 -16.87 -8.20
C ASN A 356 0.19 -15.70 -8.98
N THR A 357 -1.05 -15.32 -8.66
CA THR A 357 -1.79 -14.24 -9.34
C THR A 357 -2.34 -13.26 -8.33
N SER A 358 -2.26 -11.95 -8.61
CA SER A 358 -2.85 -10.92 -7.75
C SER A 358 -4.34 -10.76 -8.02
N SER A 359 -5.15 -10.58 -6.97
CA SER A 359 -6.59 -10.40 -7.13
C SER A 359 -7.00 -8.96 -7.48
N ARG A 360 -8.13 -8.84 -8.20
CA ARG A 360 -8.83 -7.56 -8.32
C ARG A 360 -9.34 -7.07 -6.97
N THR A 361 -9.69 -7.99 -6.08
CA THR A 361 -10.14 -7.74 -4.71
C THR A 361 -9.03 -7.08 -3.90
N ASP A 362 -7.83 -7.68 -3.86
CA ASP A 362 -6.66 -7.10 -3.19
C ASP A 362 -6.38 -5.68 -3.65
N LYS A 363 -6.42 -5.45 -4.98
CA LYS A 363 -6.16 -4.13 -5.57
C LYS A 363 -7.19 -3.09 -5.10
N LEU A 364 -8.49 -3.41 -5.20
CA LEU A 364 -9.54 -2.48 -4.79
C LEU A 364 -9.52 -2.24 -3.27
N PHE A 365 -9.28 -3.27 -2.46
CA PHE A 365 -9.21 -3.15 -1.02
C PHE A 365 -8.00 -2.30 -0.58
N LYS A 366 -6.82 -2.54 -1.17
CA LYS A 366 -5.59 -1.76 -0.92
C LYS A 366 -5.74 -0.30 -1.38
N GLU A 367 -6.39 -0.03 -2.51
CA GLU A 367 -6.76 1.33 -2.92
C GLU A 367 -7.72 2.00 -1.91
N GLY A 368 -8.75 1.28 -1.44
CA GLY A 368 -9.70 1.77 -0.44
C GLY A 368 -9.06 2.09 0.91
N LEU A 369 -8.21 1.21 1.43
CA LEU A 369 -7.49 1.41 2.70
C LEU A 369 -6.57 2.64 2.65
N ILE A 370 -5.81 2.82 1.57
CA ILE A 370 -4.93 3.99 1.36
C ILE A 370 -5.75 5.30 1.37
N LEU A 371 -6.92 5.30 0.72
CA LEU A 371 -7.84 6.44 0.73
C LEU A 371 -8.45 6.68 2.12
N TYR A 372 -8.91 5.62 2.80
CA TYR A 372 -9.51 5.68 4.13
C TYR A 372 -8.55 6.23 5.18
N TRP A 373 -7.33 5.70 5.27
CA TRP A 373 -6.31 6.17 6.22
C TRP A 373 -5.86 7.61 5.92
N GLY A 374 -5.87 7.99 4.64
CA GLY A 374 -5.65 9.37 4.20
C GLY A 374 -6.79 10.33 4.49
N GLY A 375 -7.98 9.85 4.90
CA GLY A 375 -9.17 10.65 5.18
C GLY A 375 -10.03 11.00 3.96
N TYR A 376 -9.92 10.25 2.87
CA TYR A 376 -10.73 10.40 1.65
C TYR A 376 -11.89 9.39 1.67
N TYR A 377 -12.71 9.46 2.72
CA TYR A 377 -13.71 8.44 3.06
C TYR A 377 -14.73 8.18 1.94
N LYS A 378 -15.10 9.20 1.16
CA LYS A 378 -15.99 9.03 0.01
C LYS A 378 -15.36 8.18 -1.10
N ASN A 379 -14.14 8.52 -1.51
CA ASN A 379 -13.40 7.72 -2.50
C ASN A 379 -13.07 6.32 -1.98
N ALA A 380 -12.88 6.15 -0.66
CA ALA A 380 -12.65 4.86 -0.04
C ALA A 380 -13.91 3.97 -0.08
N LEU A 381 -15.08 4.53 0.25
CA LEU A 381 -16.38 3.85 0.20
C LEU A 381 -16.65 3.26 -1.20
N GLU A 382 -16.44 4.03 -2.27
CA GLU A 382 -16.58 3.56 -3.66
C GLU A 382 -15.71 2.32 -3.97
N LYS A 383 -14.52 2.21 -3.35
CA LYS A 383 -13.62 1.05 -3.48
C LYS A 383 -14.08 -0.14 -2.65
N PHE A 384 -14.52 0.10 -1.40
CA PHE A 384 -14.99 -0.97 -0.52
C PHE A 384 -16.31 -1.58 -1.01
N GLU A 385 -17.26 -0.79 -1.48
CA GLU A 385 -18.43 -1.31 -2.21
C GLU A 385 -18.02 -2.10 -3.47
N ALA A 386 -16.97 -1.66 -4.19
CA ALA A 386 -16.48 -2.37 -5.37
C ALA A 386 -15.79 -3.69 -5.02
N VAL A 387 -15.26 -3.84 -3.81
CA VAL A 387 -14.83 -5.13 -3.23
C VAL A 387 -16.04 -5.99 -2.91
N GLU A 388 -17.01 -5.50 -2.14
CA GLU A 388 -18.20 -6.27 -1.75
C GLU A 388 -18.99 -6.77 -2.98
N ARG A 389 -19.09 -5.96 -4.04
CA ARG A 389 -19.71 -6.35 -5.32
C ARG A 389 -19.00 -7.46 -6.09
N ILE A 390 -17.72 -7.76 -5.81
CA ILE A 390 -16.97 -8.85 -6.49
C ILE A 390 -16.56 -9.99 -5.55
N PHE A 391 -16.60 -9.76 -4.24
CA PHE A 391 -16.31 -10.72 -3.19
C PHE A 391 -17.11 -10.36 -1.91
N PRO A 392 -18.41 -10.74 -1.82
CA PRO A 392 -19.31 -10.26 -0.75
C PRO A 392 -18.96 -10.70 0.67
N ASN A 393 -18.18 -11.78 0.80
CA ASN A 393 -17.74 -12.35 2.06
C ASN A 393 -16.25 -12.03 2.32
N HIS A 394 -15.81 -10.82 1.97
CA HIS A 394 -14.56 -10.27 2.50
C HIS A 394 -14.72 -9.99 3.99
N SER A 395 -13.82 -10.52 4.81
CA SER A 395 -13.84 -10.41 6.28
C SER A 395 -13.93 -8.96 6.77
N GLU A 396 -13.08 -8.07 6.25
CA GLU A 396 -12.90 -6.72 6.77
C GLU A 396 -13.74 -5.66 6.03
N VAL A 397 -14.27 -5.93 4.83
CA VAL A 397 -14.84 -4.85 3.99
C VAL A 397 -16.03 -4.15 4.64
N LYS A 398 -16.88 -4.91 5.36
CA LYS A 398 -18.15 -4.40 5.93
C LYS A 398 -17.91 -3.38 7.05
N GLN A 399 -16.88 -3.56 7.88
CA GLN A 399 -16.48 -2.53 8.85
C GLN A 399 -15.94 -1.28 8.15
N TYR A 400 -15.20 -1.43 7.05
CA TYR A 400 -14.61 -0.32 6.30
C TYR A 400 -15.65 0.48 5.49
N ILE A 401 -16.70 -0.16 4.96
CA ILE A 401 -17.89 0.50 4.43
C ILE A 401 -18.53 1.35 5.54
N SER A 402 -18.97 0.72 6.64
CA SER A 402 -19.70 1.43 7.70
C SER A 402 -18.89 2.54 8.38
N ASN A 403 -17.58 2.38 8.51
CA ASN A 403 -16.71 3.41 9.06
C ASN A 403 -16.38 4.54 8.07
N SER A 404 -16.58 4.32 6.76
CA SER A 404 -16.48 5.38 5.74
C SER A 404 -17.79 6.18 5.64
N GLU A 405 -18.94 5.51 5.69
CA GLU A 405 -20.27 6.14 5.76
C GLU A 405 -20.38 7.10 6.95
N LYS A 406 -20.00 6.64 8.16
CA LYS A 406 -20.00 7.45 9.40
C LYS A 406 -19.10 8.67 9.38
N LYS A 407 -18.20 8.79 8.39
CA LYS A 407 -17.22 9.88 8.23
C LYS A 407 -17.34 10.58 6.88
N ILE A 408 -18.44 10.37 6.16
CA ILE A 408 -18.58 10.82 4.77
C ILE A 408 -18.49 12.35 4.65
N ASP A 409 -19.02 13.08 5.63
CA ASP A 409 -19.01 14.54 5.71
C ASP A 409 -17.61 15.12 6.07
N ASP A 410 -16.77 14.34 6.76
CA ASP A 410 -15.37 14.67 7.08
C ASP A 410 -14.40 14.32 5.92
N SER A 411 -14.91 13.83 4.78
CA SER A 411 -14.07 13.35 3.67
C SER A 411 -13.30 14.49 3.00
N LYS A 412 -11.98 14.35 2.92
CA LYS A 412 -11.12 15.19 2.08
C LYS A 412 -11.50 15.05 0.60
N ILE A 413 -11.26 16.11 -0.16
CA ILE A 413 -11.45 16.16 -1.62
C ILE A 413 -10.20 15.61 -2.31
N LEU A 414 -10.35 14.54 -3.10
CA LEU A 414 -9.27 13.99 -3.91
C LEU A 414 -9.14 14.76 -5.23
N TRP A 415 -8.24 15.73 -5.28
CA TRP A 415 -8.12 16.68 -6.40
C TRP A 415 -7.79 16.02 -7.76
N SER A 416 -7.23 14.81 -7.79
CA SER A 416 -7.01 14.05 -9.03
C SER A 416 -8.30 13.73 -9.78
N ASP A 417 -9.45 13.65 -9.09
CA ASP A 417 -10.75 13.38 -9.74
C ASP A 417 -11.17 14.52 -10.67
N TYR A 418 -10.57 15.71 -10.48
CA TYR A 418 -10.81 16.92 -11.27
C TYR A 418 -9.72 17.15 -12.35
N GLN A 419 -8.85 16.17 -12.62
CA GLN A 419 -7.73 16.27 -13.58
C GLN A 419 -8.12 16.85 -14.94
N THR A 420 -9.24 16.42 -15.52
CA THR A 420 -9.75 16.96 -16.79
C THR A 420 -10.12 18.44 -16.69
N LEU A 421 -10.72 18.87 -15.58
CA LEU A 421 -11.07 20.28 -15.35
C LEU A 421 -9.82 21.14 -15.19
N PHE A 422 -8.83 20.67 -14.41
CA PHE A 422 -7.54 21.34 -14.26
C PHE A 422 -6.83 21.50 -15.60
N TYR A 423 -6.76 20.46 -16.44
CA TYR A 423 -6.15 20.57 -17.77
C TYR A 423 -6.87 21.55 -18.72
N ILE A 424 -8.20 21.70 -18.60
CA ILE A 424 -8.95 22.74 -19.32
C ILE A 424 -8.58 24.14 -18.81
N VAL A 425 -8.54 24.33 -17.49
CA VAL A 425 -8.15 25.61 -16.86
C VAL A 425 -6.72 25.99 -17.20
N ASP A 426 -5.78 25.05 -17.10
CA ASP A 426 -4.36 25.25 -17.39
C ASP A 426 -4.11 25.55 -18.88
N GLY A 427 -4.86 24.88 -19.78
CA GLY A 427 -4.84 25.15 -21.21
C GLY A 427 -5.35 26.56 -21.56
N VAL A 428 -6.45 26.99 -20.94
CA VAL A 428 -6.98 28.36 -21.09
C VAL A 428 -6.02 29.39 -20.51
N ALA A 429 -5.41 29.13 -19.34
CA ALA A 429 -4.41 29.98 -18.72
C ALA A 429 -3.16 30.13 -19.61
N GLY A 430 -2.65 29.03 -20.17
CA GLY A 430 -1.54 29.05 -21.13
C GLY A 430 -1.85 29.87 -22.38
N LEU A 431 -3.05 29.72 -22.95
CA LEU A 431 -3.50 30.48 -24.12
C LEU A 431 -3.63 31.99 -23.80
N LEU A 432 -4.13 32.35 -22.62
CA LEU A 432 -4.20 33.74 -22.15
C LEU A 432 -2.80 34.36 -21.95
N ILE A 433 -1.82 33.62 -21.41
CA ILE A 433 -0.42 34.07 -21.30
C ILE A 433 0.13 34.39 -22.70
N ILE A 434 -0.08 33.51 -23.68
CA ILE A 434 0.38 33.72 -25.07
C ILE A 434 -0.26 34.98 -25.67
N LEU A 435 -1.58 35.17 -25.53
CA LEU A 435 -2.27 36.37 -26.00
C LEU A 435 -1.75 37.66 -25.35
N LEU A 436 -1.43 37.63 -24.05
CA LEU A 436 -0.88 38.78 -23.32
C LEU A 436 0.56 39.10 -23.76
N MET A 437 1.39 38.09 -24.02
CA MET A 437 2.72 38.31 -24.61
C MET A 437 2.62 38.92 -26.01
N VAL A 438 1.74 38.41 -26.88
CA VAL A 438 1.50 38.96 -28.22
C VAL A 438 1.01 40.41 -28.15
N PHE A 439 0.04 40.72 -27.27
CA PHE A 439 -0.44 42.09 -27.05
C PHE A 439 0.67 43.03 -26.54
N THR A 440 1.57 42.53 -25.70
CA THR A 440 2.69 43.31 -25.15
C THR A 440 3.73 43.62 -26.22
N PHE A 441 4.25 42.60 -26.89
CA PHE A 441 5.49 42.67 -27.68
C PHE A 441 5.29 42.76 -29.20
N VAL A 442 4.16 42.27 -29.74
CA VAL A 442 3.93 42.21 -31.21
C VAL A 442 3.09 43.39 -31.70
N ILE A 443 2.10 43.84 -30.92
CA ILE A 443 1.20 44.94 -31.34
C ILE A 443 1.87 46.30 -31.12
N LYS A 444 2.58 46.81 -32.14
CA LYS A 444 3.08 48.19 -32.17
C LYS A 444 1.93 49.22 -32.19
N PRO A 445 2.11 50.41 -31.57
CA PRO A 445 1.13 51.49 -31.65
C PRO A 445 1.05 52.10 -33.06
N LYS A 446 -0.10 52.65 -33.42
CA LYS A 446 -0.23 53.51 -34.61
C LYS A 446 0.44 54.85 -34.33
N GLN A 447 1.39 55.26 -35.18
CA GLN A 447 1.95 56.61 -35.12
C GLN A 447 0.87 57.67 -35.45
N PRO A 448 0.91 58.86 -34.82
CA PRO A 448 0.12 60.00 -35.26
C PRO A 448 0.50 60.40 -36.70
N LYS A 449 -0.49 60.75 -37.53
CA LYS A 449 -0.20 61.35 -38.84
C LYS A 449 0.29 62.78 -38.64
N LEU A 450 1.57 63.02 -38.93
CA LEU A 450 2.12 64.37 -39.01
C LEU A 450 1.43 65.13 -40.17
N ALA A 451 1.00 66.37 -39.93
CA ALA A 451 0.42 67.20 -40.99
C ALA A 451 1.52 67.66 -41.97
N ALA A 452 1.20 67.70 -43.27
CA ALA A 452 2.16 68.07 -44.30
C ALA A 452 2.44 69.58 -44.29
N ALA A 453 3.71 69.95 -44.30
CA ALA A 453 4.13 71.33 -44.52
C ALA A 453 4.14 71.65 -46.03
N THR A 454 3.68 72.85 -46.39
CA THR A 454 3.69 73.37 -47.77
C THR A 454 4.90 74.29 -47.98
N ASN A 455 5.58 74.16 -49.12
CA ASN A 455 6.75 74.96 -49.48
C ASN A 455 6.37 76.40 -49.91
N SER A 456 7.29 77.34 -49.69
CA SER A 456 7.39 78.59 -50.46
C SER A 456 8.84 79.10 -50.49
N ASP A 457 9.29 79.47 -51.69
CA ASP A 457 10.65 79.71 -52.21
C ASP A 457 11.62 80.69 -51.47
N PRO A 458 12.92 80.73 -51.84
CA PRO A 458 13.98 81.41 -51.09
C PRO A 458 14.38 82.81 -51.62
N ALA A 459 15.02 83.60 -50.76
CA ALA A 459 15.83 84.75 -51.14
C ALA A 459 17.02 84.97 -50.18
N THR A 460 18.13 85.49 -50.70
CA THR A 460 19.42 85.76 -50.03
C THR A 460 19.86 87.22 -50.28
N PRO A 461 20.97 87.75 -49.71
CA PRO A 461 21.55 87.57 -48.36
C PRO A 461 21.89 88.94 -47.69
N ASN A 462 22.46 88.91 -46.48
CA ASN A 462 23.62 89.72 -46.01
C ASN A 462 23.99 89.21 -44.58
N GLU A 463 25.22 88.89 -44.20
CA GLU A 463 26.52 89.62 -44.27
C GLU A 463 26.69 90.64 -43.12
N ASN A 464 27.42 90.26 -42.05
CA ASN A 464 28.73 90.83 -41.68
C ASN A 464 29.30 90.32 -40.33
N ILE A 465 30.64 90.21 -40.26
CA ILE A 465 31.54 90.42 -39.10
C ILE A 465 31.31 89.54 -37.83
N ILE A 466 32.15 88.57 -37.40
CA ILE A 466 33.63 88.47 -37.19
C ILE A 466 34.10 89.23 -35.91
N PRO A 467 35.01 88.71 -35.05
CA PRO A 467 35.51 87.34 -34.85
C PRO A 467 34.84 86.76 -33.54
N ASP A 468 35.42 86.09 -32.53
CA ASP A 468 36.78 85.58 -32.23
C ASP A 468 36.73 84.42 -31.19
N LEU A 469 37.88 83.95 -30.72
CA LEU A 469 38.07 82.79 -29.82
C LEU A 469 38.60 83.19 -28.43
N ASN A 470 38.11 82.50 -27.39
CA ASN A 470 38.91 81.80 -26.35
C ASN A 470 37.98 81.25 -25.23
N GLY A 471 38.32 80.19 -24.51
CA GLY A 471 39.53 79.35 -24.68
C GLY A 471 39.76 78.32 -23.57
N ASP A 472 39.11 78.47 -22.41
CA ASP A 472 39.30 77.63 -21.23
C ASP A 472 37.96 77.18 -20.59
N GLY A 473 37.96 75.98 -20.02
CA GLY A 473 36.76 75.35 -19.48
C GLY A 473 36.62 75.51 -17.97
N LYS A 474 35.76 76.43 -17.52
CA LYS A 474 35.11 76.43 -16.19
C LYS A 474 33.98 77.45 -16.07
N SER A 475 32.77 76.97 -15.78
CA SER A 475 31.66 77.70 -15.15
C SER A 475 30.93 76.67 -14.28
N ASP A 476 31.38 76.44 -13.06
CA ASP A 476 31.24 77.30 -11.87
C ASP A 476 29.76 77.54 -11.49
N MET A 477 29.48 77.27 -10.22
CA MET A 477 28.17 76.98 -9.67
C MET A 477 27.52 78.23 -9.02
N GLN A 478 28.24 79.36 -9.02
CA GLN A 478 27.84 80.58 -8.33
C GLN A 478 26.84 81.45 -9.11
N ASP A 479 26.86 81.46 -10.44
CA ASP A 479 25.88 82.21 -11.26
C ASP A 479 24.45 81.66 -11.11
N VAL A 480 24.30 80.34 -11.02
CA VAL A 480 23.01 79.67 -10.78
C VAL A 480 22.45 80.03 -9.39
N LEU A 481 23.31 80.15 -8.38
CA LEU A 481 22.95 80.58 -7.03
C LEU A 481 22.50 82.04 -6.95
N ILE A 482 23.05 82.91 -7.80
CA ILE A 482 22.64 84.32 -7.91
C ILE A 482 21.28 84.44 -8.62
N ALA A 483 21.00 83.59 -9.63
CA ALA A 483 19.70 83.54 -10.28
C ALA A 483 18.57 83.07 -9.34
N LEU A 484 18.77 81.97 -8.62
CA LEU A 484 17.77 81.39 -7.70
C LEU A 484 17.36 82.35 -6.58
N LYS A 485 18.32 83.10 -6.03
CA LYS A 485 18.05 84.06 -4.94
C LYS A 485 17.13 85.20 -5.39
N LYS A 486 17.15 85.55 -6.68
CA LYS A 486 16.34 86.65 -7.23
C LYS A 486 14.86 86.31 -7.40
N GLN A 487 14.51 85.03 -7.59
CA GLN A 487 13.10 84.60 -7.64
C GLN A 487 12.45 84.51 -6.25
N GLN A 488 13.19 84.10 -5.22
CA GLN A 488 12.64 83.97 -3.85
C GLN A 488 12.25 85.33 -3.22
N ASP A 489 12.85 86.43 -3.66
CA ASP A 489 12.46 87.79 -3.24
C ASP A 489 11.31 88.38 -4.07
N GLU A 490 10.92 87.76 -5.19
CA GLU A 490 9.75 88.16 -5.99
C GLU A 490 8.46 87.46 -5.57
N GLU A 491 8.52 86.21 -5.07
CA GLU A 491 7.34 85.52 -4.52
C GLU A 491 6.86 86.13 -3.20
N LYS A 492 7.74 86.79 -2.43
CA LYS A 492 7.42 87.54 -1.19
C LYS A 492 6.64 88.85 -1.39
N LYS A 493 6.01 89.06 -2.56
CA LYS A 493 5.19 90.24 -2.90
C LYS A 493 3.79 89.88 -3.39
N LYS A 494 3.25 88.72 -3.00
CA LYS A 494 1.90 88.24 -3.38
C LYS A 494 1.02 87.70 -2.24
N GLU A 495 1.37 88.00 -0.99
CA GLU A 495 0.43 88.15 0.14
C GLU A 495 0.58 89.57 0.71
#